data_AF-A0A640SFS0-F1
#
_entry.id   AF-A0A640SFS0-F1
#
_cell.length_a   1.000
_cell.length_b   1.000
_cell.length_c   1.000
_cell.angle_alpha   90.00
_cell.angle_beta   90.00
_cell.angle_gamma   90.00
#
_symmetry.space_group_name_H-M   'P 1'
#
loop_
_entity.id
_entity.type
_entity.pdbx_description
1 polymer ?
#
loop_
_entity_poly.entity_id
_entity_poly.type
_entity_poly.pdbx_seq_one_letter_code
_entity_poly.pdbx_strand_id
1 'polypeptide(L)'
;MNESRTTRLLPWVSPDGKACFLVSDGGGESGFSRVADRIEDVQLDMADGLLDHAADLLGDGSATDRQLRFLGEQLSAALRDVRRVAESRGGMRRQNITAAEGGQQGGEGGGDGHPGQPWTPPPPPPPDGDMPPGGGTHRK
;
A
#
# COMPACT_ATOMS: atom_id res chain seq x y z
N MET A 1 36.79 1.48 11.05
CA MET A 1 35.88 1.81 9.94
C MET A 1 34.50 2.01 10.56
N ASN A 2 33.87 3.17 10.40
CA ASN A 2 32.48 3.39 10.86
C ASN A 2 31.57 2.68 9.85
N GLU A 3 30.83 1.67 10.29
CA GLU A 3 29.77 1.06 9.50
C GLU A 3 28.47 1.86 9.72
N SER A 4 28.09 2.64 8.71
CA SER A 4 26.87 3.45 8.75
C SER A 4 25.69 2.61 8.29
N ARG A 5 24.83 2.21 9.23
CA ARG A 5 23.62 1.44 8.93
C ARG A 5 22.49 2.40 8.56
N THR A 6 21.76 2.12 7.48
CA THR A 6 20.58 2.89 7.09
C THR A 6 19.35 2.01 7.13
N THR A 7 18.26 2.53 7.69
CA THR A 7 16.97 1.85 7.75
C THR A 7 15.95 2.62 6.93
N ARG A 8 15.19 1.91 6.09
CA ARG A 8 14.09 2.44 5.27
C ARG A 8 12.79 1.70 5.63
N LEU A 9 11.71 2.45 5.83
CA LEU A 9 10.36 1.86 5.90
C LEU A 9 9.95 1.42 4.49
N LEU A 10 9.38 0.24 4.34
CA LEU A 10 8.90 -0.23 3.04
C LEU A 10 7.45 0.25 2.78
N PRO A 11 7.07 0.46 1.51
CA PRO A 11 5.76 0.98 1.14
C PRO A 11 4.62 -0.06 1.29
N TRP A 12 4.96 -1.30 1.64
CA TRP A 12 4.01 -2.36 1.97
C TRP A 12 4.09 -2.75 3.46
N VAL A 13 3.02 -3.40 3.91
CA VAL A 13 2.95 -4.09 5.19
C VAL A 13 3.16 -5.59 5.00
N SER A 14 3.53 -6.28 6.07
CA SER A 14 3.51 -7.73 6.09
C SER A 14 2.07 -8.27 6.04
N PRO A 15 1.86 -9.57 5.75
CA PRO A 15 0.52 -10.16 5.71
C PRO A 15 -0.28 -10.01 7.02
N ASP A 16 0.40 -9.89 8.16
CA ASP A 16 -0.18 -9.61 9.48
C ASP A 16 -0.36 -8.10 9.78
N GLY A 17 -0.15 -7.24 8.78
CA GLY A 17 -0.40 -5.80 8.85
C GLY A 17 0.70 -4.99 9.55
N LYS A 18 1.87 -5.57 9.82
CA LYS A 18 2.97 -4.85 10.47
C LYS A 18 3.82 -4.08 9.47
N ALA A 19 4.40 -2.98 9.92
CA ALA A 19 5.34 -2.21 9.13
C ALA A 19 6.60 -3.03 8.83
N CYS A 20 7.04 -3.03 7.56
CA CYS A 20 8.27 -3.70 7.14
C CYS A 20 9.41 -2.70 6.99
N PHE A 21 10.62 -3.07 7.43
CA PHE A 21 11.80 -2.21 7.34
C PHE A 21 12.93 -2.91 6.59
N LEU A 22 13.60 -2.18 5.71
CA LEU A 22 14.84 -2.59 5.05
C LEU A 22 16.02 -1.98 5.81
N VAL A 23 16.99 -2.81 6.18
CA VAL A 23 18.23 -2.38 6.84
C VAL A 23 19.39 -2.62 5.89
N SER A 24 20.24 -1.62 5.68
CA SER A 24 21.43 -1.70 4.81
C SER A 24 22.67 -1.23 5.55
N ASP A 25 23.81 -1.85 5.29
CA ASP A 25 25.11 -1.64 5.95
C ASP A 25 25.97 -0.54 5.28
N GLY A 26 25.37 0.27 4.40
CA GLY A 26 26.03 1.41 3.78
C GLY A 26 26.69 1.11 2.42
N GLY A 27 26.56 -0.11 1.90
CA GLY A 27 27.09 -0.53 0.59
C GLY A 27 26.42 0.05 -0.68
N GLY A 28 25.56 1.07 -0.56
CA GLY A 28 24.79 1.64 -1.67
C GLY A 28 23.34 1.16 -1.74
N GLU A 29 22.61 1.53 -2.81
CA GLU A 29 21.22 1.09 -3.01
C GLU A 29 21.15 -0.42 -3.28
N SER A 30 20.38 -1.13 -2.46
CA SER A 30 20.14 -2.57 -2.64
C SER A 30 19.00 -2.85 -3.63
N GLY A 31 18.93 -4.08 -4.15
CA GLY A 31 17.82 -4.52 -5.02
C GLY A 31 16.43 -4.33 -4.39
N PHE A 32 16.32 -4.45 -3.06
CA PHE A 32 15.09 -4.18 -2.32
C PHE A 32 14.70 -2.70 -2.31
N SER A 33 15.66 -1.78 -2.30
CA SER A 33 15.39 -0.34 -2.43
C SER A 33 14.69 -0.05 -3.76
N ARG A 34 15.20 -0.62 -4.87
CA ARG A 34 14.59 -0.45 -6.20
C ARG A 34 13.23 -1.12 -6.34
N VAL A 35 12.97 -2.19 -5.58
CA VAL A 35 11.62 -2.79 -5.50
C VAL A 35 10.68 -1.86 -4.73
N ALA A 36 11.16 -1.25 -3.63
CA ALA A 36 10.40 -0.24 -2.90
C ALA A 36 10.05 0.95 -3.80
N ASP A 37 11.00 1.50 -4.53
CA ASP A 37 10.75 2.63 -5.44
C ASP A 37 9.68 2.31 -6.49
N ARG A 38 9.76 1.13 -7.12
CA ARG A 38 8.76 0.70 -8.11
C ARG A 38 7.36 0.55 -7.51
N ILE A 39 7.25 0.03 -6.29
CA ILE A 39 5.94 -0.12 -5.64
C ILE A 39 5.38 1.24 -5.23
N GLU A 40 6.25 2.16 -4.78
CA GLU A 40 5.85 3.54 -4.52
C GLU A 40 5.29 4.21 -5.76
N ASP A 41 5.96 4.07 -6.91
CA ASP A 41 5.49 4.66 -8.17
C ASP A 41 4.10 4.10 -8.56
N VAL A 42 3.90 2.78 -8.47
CA VAL A 42 2.59 2.17 -8.72
C VAL A 42 1.52 2.69 -7.75
N GLN A 43 1.85 2.88 -6.47
CA GLN A 43 0.91 3.44 -5.48
C GLN A 43 0.54 4.89 -5.80
N LEU A 44 1.49 5.70 -6.29
CA LEU A 44 1.23 7.07 -6.70
C LEU A 44 0.40 7.13 -7.99
N ASP A 45 0.71 6.31 -8.98
CA ASP A 45 -0.08 6.23 -10.23
C ASP A 45 -1.54 5.83 -9.96
N MET A 46 -1.76 4.89 -9.04
CA MET A 46 -3.11 4.52 -8.61
C MET A 46 -3.83 5.66 -7.87
N ALA A 47 -3.11 6.44 -7.08
CA ALA A 47 -3.68 7.61 -6.41
C ALA A 47 -4.09 8.69 -7.42
N ASP A 48 -3.25 8.95 -8.44
CA ASP A 48 -3.57 9.87 -9.53
C ASP A 48 -4.81 9.41 -10.30
N GLY A 49 -4.89 8.13 -10.68
CA GLY A 49 -6.07 7.58 -11.35
C GLY A 49 -7.35 7.66 -10.50
N LEU A 50 -7.23 7.51 -9.18
CA LEU A 50 -8.37 7.70 -8.27
C LEU A 50 -8.78 9.18 -8.16
N LEU A 51 -7.83 10.11 -8.20
CA LEU A 51 -8.10 11.55 -8.19
C LEU A 51 -8.82 12.00 -9.46
N ASP A 52 -8.43 11.47 -10.62
CA ASP A 52 -9.15 11.71 -11.89
C ASP A 52 -10.60 11.21 -11.81
N HIS A 53 -10.80 9.98 -11.34
CA HIS A 53 -12.14 9.44 -11.14
C HIS A 53 -12.96 10.23 -10.11
N ALA A 54 -12.30 10.73 -9.04
CA ALA A 54 -12.94 11.58 -8.05
C ALA A 54 -13.44 12.89 -8.67
N ALA A 55 -12.63 13.52 -9.54
CA ALA A 55 -13.00 14.75 -10.23
C ALA A 55 -14.22 14.54 -11.13
N ASP A 56 -14.26 13.44 -11.90
CA ASP A 56 -15.41 13.08 -12.74
C ASP A 56 -16.68 12.87 -11.91
N LEU A 57 -16.59 12.07 -10.84
CA LEU A 57 -17.75 11.72 -10.01
C LEU A 57 -18.28 12.92 -9.20
N LEU A 58 -17.40 13.80 -8.73
CA LEU A 58 -17.79 15.03 -8.03
C LEU A 58 -18.38 16.07 -8.98
N GLY A 59 -18.04 16.03 -10.27
CA GLY A 59 -18.65 16.85 -11.31
C GLY A 59 -20.02 16.36 -11.78
N ASP A 60 -20.35 15.09 -11.52
CA ASP A 60 -21.63 14.49 -11.88
C ASP A 60 -22.72 14.82 -10.83
N GLY A 61 -23.63 15.73 -11.18
CA GLY A 61 -24.77 16.09 -10.34
C GLY A 61 -25.79 14.97 -10.10
N SER A 62 -25.65 13.82 -10.77
CA SER A 62 -26.45 12.62 -10.55
C SER A 62 -25.78 11.59 -9.62
N ALA A 63 -24.56 11.86 -9.15
CA ALA A 63 -23.84 10.99 -8.24
C ALA A 63 -24.63 10.75 -6.94
N THR A 64 -24.79 9.49 -6.59
CA THR A 64 -25.55 9.06 -5.42
C THR A 64 -24.72 9.17 -4.14
N ASP A 65 -25.39 9.33 -2.99
CA ASP A 65 -24.73 9.30 -1.67
C ASP A 65 -23.88 8.06 -1.43
N ARG A 66 -24.28 6.92 -2.02
CA ARG A 66 -23.53 5.66 -1.90
C ARG A 66 -22.23 5.71 -2.67
N GLN A 67 -22.25 6.25 -3.89
CA GLN A 67 -21.06 6.44 -4.72
C GLN A 67 -20.10 7.43 -4.04
N LEU A 68 -20.61 8.53 -3.48
CA LEU A 68 -19.79 9.51 -2.76
C LEU A 68 -19.18 8.94 -1.48
N ARG A 69 -19.92 8.13 -0.71
CA ARG A 69 -19.37 7.42 0.47
C ARG A 69 -18.26 6.45 0.08
N PHE A 70 -18.48 5.65 -0.96
CA PHE A 70 -17.46 4.75 -1.50
C PHE A 70 -16.21 5.52 -1.96
N LEU A 71 -16.38 6.62 -2.68
CA LEU A 71 -15.28 7.48 -3.08
C LEU A 71 -14.48 8.00 -1.86
N GLY A 72 -15.17 8.42 -0.80
CA GLY A 72 -14.52 8.87 0.44
C GLY A 72 -13.71 7.78 1.14
N GLU A 73 -14.19 6.53 1.13
CA GLU A 73 -13.45 5.37 1.66
C GLU A 73 -12.18 5.09 0.84
N GLN A 74 -12.30 5.11 -0.50
CA GLN A 74 -11.18 4.89 -1.41
C GLN A 74 -10.12 5.98 -1.30
N LEU A 75 -10.53 7.25 -1.25
CA LEU A 75 -9.62 8.39 -1.04
C LEU A 75 -8.90 8.28 0.32
N SER A 76 -9.62 7.88 1.37
CA SER A 76 -9.02 7.67 2.69
C SER A 76 -7.99 6.55 2.69
N ALA A 77 -8.20 5.48 1.92
CA ALA A 77 -7.22 4.41 1.74
C ALA A 77 -5.98 4.92 0.98
N ALA A 78 -6.17 5.56 -0.18
CA ALA A 78 -5.08 6.09 -0.99
C ALA A 78 -4.20 7.10 -0.21
N LEU A 79 -4.81 7.98 0.61
CA LEU A 79 -4.05 8.92 1.45
C LEU A 79 -3.18 8.22 2.51
N ARG A 80 -3.59 7.06 3.03
CA ARG A 80 -2.76 6.27 3.95
C ARG A 80 -1.55 5.68 3.22
N ASP A 81 -1.74 5.25 1.98
CA ASP A 81 -0.67 4.71 1.14
C ASP A 81 0.32 5.81 0.74
N VAL A 82 -0.16 6.95 0.24
CA VAL A 82 0.67 8.12 -0.09
C VAL A 82 1.47 8.60 1.13
N ARG A 83 0.85 8.65 2.31
CA ARG A 83 1.57 8.98 3.55
C ARG A 83 2.69 7.99 3.84
N ARG A 84 2.47 6.69 3.62
CA ARG A 84 3.49 5.66 3.82
C ARG A 84 4.62 5.78 2.79
N VAL A 85 4.32 6.10 1.54
CA VAL A 85 5.34 6.43 0.52
C VAL A 85 6.20 7.61 0.99
N ALA A 86 5.57 8.68 1.48
CA ALA A 86 6.28 9.85 2.00
C ALA A 86 7.16 9.51 3.21
N GLU A 87 6.69 8.66 4.12
CA GLU A 87 7.47 8.17 5.26
C GLU A 87 8.61 7.23 4.84
N SER A 88 8.42 6.40 3.81
CA SER A 88 9.48 5.56 3.22
C SER A 88 10.61 6.42 2.66
N ARG A 89 10.27 7.43 1.85
CA ARG A 89 11.22 8.35 1.21
C ARG A 89 11.91 9.27 2.22
N GLY A 90 11.16 9.80 3.21
CA GLY A 90 11.68 10.67 4.27
C GLY A 90 12.35 9.93 5.43
N GLY A 91 12.12 8.62 5.54
CA GLY A 91 12.58 7.76 6.63
C GLY A 91 13.98 7.19 6.46
N MET A 92 14.68 7.51 5.36
CA MET A 92 16.06 7.12 5.10
C MET A 92 17.01 7.72 6.15
N ARG A 93 17.05 7.10 7.33
CA ARG A 93 17.79 7.60 8.49
C ARG A 93 19.13 6.88 8.57
N ARG A 94 20.20 7.59 8.20
CA ARG A 94 21.58 7.15 8.50
C ARG A 94 21.76 7.07 10.00
N GLN A 95 22.05 5.87 10.52
CA GLN A 95 22.50 5.66 11.89
C GLN A 95 24.01 5.41 11.84
N ASN A 96 24.79 6.32 12.42
CA ASN A 96 26.21 6.06 12.69
C ASN A 96 26.29 5.12 13.88
N ILE A 97 26.50 3.83 13.65
CA ILE A 97 26.79 2.89 14.72
C ILE A 97 28.27 3.10 15.07
N THR A 98 28.54 3.80 16.15
CA THR A 98 29.87 3.81 16.76
C THR A 98 30.09 2.41 17.34
N ALA A 99 31.06 1.68 16.81
CA ALA A 99 31.40 0.34 17.28
C ALA A 99 31.69 0.37 18.80
N ALA A 100 30.77 -0.18 19.58
CA ALA A 100 31.02 -0.71 20.90
C ALA A 100 30.73 -2.22 20.79
N GLU A 101 31.80 -3.01 20.89
CA GLU A 101 31.82 -4.45 20.68
C GLU A 101 30.95 -5.23 21.67
N GLY A 102 30.41 -6.37 21.22
CA GLY A 102 30.17 -7.53 22.08
C GLY A 102 28.89 -8.33 21.80
N GLY A 103 29.02 -9.52 21.19
CA GLY A 103 28.10 -10.63 21.44
C GLY A 103 27.50 -11.34 20.22
N GLN A 104 28.20 -12.38 19.77
CA GLN A 104 27.80 -13.45 18.85
C GLN A 104 26.41 -14.07 19.11
N GLN A 105 25.71 -14.43 18.01
CA GLN A 105 24.84 -15.61 17.75
C GLN A 105 23.53 -15.19 17.05
N GLY A 106 23.17 -15.61 15.84
CA GLY A 106 23.30 -16.91 15.15
C GLY A 106 21.88 -17.28 14.72
N GLY A 107 21.59 -17.34 13.42
CA GLY A 107 20.23 -17.63 12.93
C GLY A 107 20.04 -17.32 11.46
N GLU A 108 20.55 -18.20 10.61
CA GLU A 108 20.28 -18.23 9.18
C GLU A 108 18.79 -18.57 8.97
N GLY A 109 18.01 -17.58 8.54
CA GLY A 109 16.63 -17.75 8.10
C GLY A 109 16.53 -17.37 6.63
N GLY A 110 16.93 -18.30 5.76
CA GLY A 110 16.64 -18.23 4.33
C GLY A 110 15.13 -18.31 4.12
N GLY A 111 14.47 -17.16 4.15
CA GLY A 111 13.09 -17.00 3.73
C GLY A 111 13.10 -16.37 2.36
N ASP A 112 12.91 -17.20 1.35
CA ASP A 112 12.42 -16.90 0.01
C ASP A 112 11.13 -16.07 0.10
N GLY A 113 11.32 -14.77 0.35
CA GLY A 113 10.28 -13.76 0.44
C GLY A 113 9.65 -13.56 -0.93
N HIS A 114 8.67 -14.39 -1.24
CA HIS A 114 7.76 -14.15 -2.35
C HIS A 114 7.13 -12.75 -2.17
N PRO A 115 7.11 -11.91 -3.23
CA PRO A 115 6.38 -10.65 -3.17
C PRO A 115 4.91 -10.97 -2.88
N GLY A 116 4.38 -10.39 -1.81
CA GLY A 116 2.95 -10.44 -1.51
C GLY A 116 2.17 -9.93 -2.71
N GLN A 117 1.12 -10.65 -3.09
CA GLN A 117 0.27 -10.32 -4.24
C GLN A 117 -0.18 -8.85 -4.17
N PRO A 118 -0.19 -8.11 -5.29
CA PRO A 118 -0.73 -6.76 -5.32
C PRO A 118 -2.19 -6.78 -4.87
N TRP A 119 -2.59 -5.79 -4.08
CA TRP A 119 -3.97 -5.62 -3.65
C TRP A 119 -4.88 -5.46 -4.87
N THR A 120 -5.88 -6.31 -4.99
CA THR A 120 -6.95 -6.22 -5.99
C THR A 120 -8.18 -5.54 -5.39
N PRO A 121 -8.74 -4.49 -6.01
CA PRO A 121 -9.95 -3.85 -5.53
C PRO A 121 -11.15 -4.80 -5.59
N PRO A 122 -12.13 -4.66 -4.67
CA PRO A 122 -13.39 -5.39 -4.77
C PRO A 122 -14.16 -4.97 -6.02
N PRO A 123 -14.94 -5.87 -6.64
CA PRO A 123 -15.71 -5.56 -7.84
C PRO A 123 -16.75 -4.46 -7.53
N PRO A 124 -17.09 -3.60 -8.52
CA PRO A 124 -18.13 -2.61 -8.35
C PRO A 124 -19.48 -3.29 -8.02
N PRO A 125 -20.37 -2.63 -7.27
CA PRO A 125 -21.71 -3.15 -7.05
C PRO A 125 -22.41 -3.36 -8.41
N PRO A 126 -23.26 -4.38 -8.55
CA PRO A 126 -23.98 -4.61 -9.80
C PRO A 126 -24.81 -3.36 -10.17
N PRO A 127 -25.00 -3.07 -11.47
CA PRO A 127 -25.96 -2.06 -11.89
C PRO A 127 -27.32 -2.42 -11.29
N ASP A 128 -28.08 -1.42 -10.85
CA ASP A 128 -29.45 -1.64 -10.38
C ASP A 128 -30.19 -2.43 -11.46
N GLY A 129 -30.44 -3.71 -11.15
CA GLY A 129 -31.10 -4.61 -12.07
C GLY A 129 -32.53 -4.12 -12.25
N ASP A 130 -32.90 -3.91 -13.51
CA ASP A 130 -34.28 -3.83 -13.96
C ASP A 130 -35.04 -5.02 -13.33
N MET A 131 -35.85 -4.73 -12.32
CA MET A 131 -36.54 -5.74 -11.53
C MET A 131 -37.64 -6.32 -12.42
N PRO A 132 -37.57 -7.59 -12.87
CA PRO A 132 -38.71 -8.17 -13.58
C PRO A 132 -39.89 -8.20 -12.61
N PRO A 133 -41.13 -7.90 -13.06
CA PRO A 133 -42.28 -7.90 -12.17
C PRO A 133 -42.42 -9.28 -11.57
N GLY A 134 -42.35 -9.34 -10.24
CA GLY A 134 -42.48 -10.57 -9.46
C GLY A 134 -43.78 -11.29 -9.81
N GLY A 135 -43.66 -12.37 -10.58
CA GLY A 135 -44.73 -13.32 -10.82
C GLY A 135 -45.06 -14.03 -9.53
N GLY A 136 -46.17 -13.66 -8.90
CA GLY A 136 -46.68 -14.33 -7.73
C GLY A 136 -47.01 -15.78 -8.03
N THR A 137 -46.65 -16.68 -7.11
CA THR A 137 -47.44 -17.89 -6.89
C THR A 137 -47.64 -18.07 -5.39
N HIS A 138 -48.86 -17.78 -4.95
CA HIS A 138 -49.41 -18.34 -3.73
C HIS A 138 -49.48 -19.85 -3.87
N ARG A 139 -49.03 -20.61 -2.87
CA ARG A 139 -49.67 -21.88 -2.53
C ARG A 139 -49.69 -22.10 -1.03
N LYS A 140 -50.87 -22.56 -0.61
CA LYS A 140 -51.33 -22.93 0.73
C LYS A 140 -50.46 -23.99 1.40
#